data_AF-A0A829H5B7-F1
#
_entry.id   AF-A0A829H5B7-F1
#
_cell.length_a   1.000
_cell.length_b   1.000
_cell.length_c   1.000
_cell.angle_alpha   90.00
_cell.angle_beta   90.00
_cell.angle_gamma   90.00
#
_symmetry.space_group_name_H-M   'P 1'
#
loop_
_entity.id
_entity.type
_entity.pdbx_description
1 polymer ?
#
loop_
_entity_poly.entity_id
_entity_poly.type
_entity_poly.pdbx_seq_one_letter_code
_entity_poly.pdbx_strand_id
1 'polypeptide(L)'
;MINPQTATCLVDGKVYAISDGLFLSDLEPKLANIIRNDYPKATKNSFICNPHLLTYRLERMRRQQRQDARAHDKINRKMSQALVKDNFQLTNVYDNMEATITFGERIADAVAKYAGSWPFIIIFSGFMIVWMILNTVGIFGAKFDPFPFILLNLFLSMIAALQAPLIMMSQNRAAEYDRLEAKNDYHVNLKSEEEIRLLHSKLDHIISDDNPNLFESQRLTVEVLGEMVNQLTETRQQLELLKATQDQANKDIAIDQKNKTNE
;
A
#
# COMPACT_ATOMS: atom_id res chain seq x y z
N MET A 1 17.08 38.55 53.52
CA MET A 1 17.98 38.65 52.35
C MET A 1 17.27 37.96 51.20
N ILE A 2 16.82 38.73 50.20
CA ILE A 2 15.97 38.25 49.08
C ILE A 2 16.91 37.81 47.96
N ASN A 3 16.89 36.52 47.61
CA ASN A 3 17.76 35.95 46.58
C ASN A 3 17.34 36.48 45.19
N PRO A 4 18.20 37.18 44.42
CA PRO A 4 17.81 37.90 43.20
C PRO A 4 17.54 37.02 41.96
N GLN A 5 17.31 35.71 42.13
CA GLN A 5 17.13 34.76 41.02
C GLN A 5 15.86 33.91 41.13
N THR A 6 14.74 34.53 41.50
CA THR A 6 13.45 33.83 41.57
C THR A 6 12.38 34.54 40.74
N ALA A 7 11.52 33.77 40.07
CA ALA A 7 10.44 34.26 39.23
C ALA A 7 9.14 33.53 39.57
N THR A 8 8.00 34.19 39.36
CA THR A 8 6.68 33.60 39.63
C THR A 8 6.16 32.92 38.38
N CYS A 9 5.76 31.65 38.49
CA CYS A 9 5.19 30.93 37.36
C CYS A 9 3.77 31.40 37.03
N LEU A 10 3.51 31.62 35.75
CA LEU A 10 2.23 32.04 35.20
C LEU A 10 1.07 31.06 35.49
N VAL A 11 1.36 29.77 35.64
CA VAL A 11 0.35 28.70 35.70
C VAL A 11 -0.14 28.44 37.13
N ASP A 12 0.77 28.34 38.09
CA ASP A 12 0.44 27.99 39.48
C ASP A 12 0.71 29.11 40.50
N GLY A 13 1.28 30.24 40.06
CA GLY A 13 1.57 31.38 40.92
C GLY A 13 2.67 31.14 41.96
N LYS A 14 3.40 30.02 41.89
CA LYS A 14 4.49 29.73 42.83
C LYS A 14 5.80 30.37 42.39
N VAL A 15 6.68 30.58 43.37
CA VAL A 15 8.01 31.15 43.16
C VAL A 15 8.98 30.02 42.84
N TYR A 16 9.64 30.10 41.70
CA TYR A 16 10.64 29.15 41.21
C TYR A 16 11.98 29.86 41.02
N ALA A 17 13.08 29.10 41.04
CA ALA A 17 14.37 29.62 40.58
C ALA A 17 14.29 29.91 39.07
N ILE A 18 14.98 30.97 38.61
CA ILE A 18 14.99 31.32 37.18
C ILE A 18 15.62 30.19 36.34
N SER A 19 16.47 29.34 36.92
CA SER A 19 17.01 28.12 36.30
C SER A 19 15.96 27.07 35.97
N ASP A 20 14.82 27.07 36.69
CA ASP A 20 13.83 25.99 36.65
C ASP A 20 12.66 26.31 35.71
N GLY A 21 12.92 27.17 34.71
CA GLY A 21 11.92 27.57 33.73
C GLY A 21 12.45 28.55 32.68
N LEU A 22 11.54 29.07 31.85
CA LEU A 22 11.86 30.01 30.79
C LEU A 22 10.87 31.17 30.74
N PHE A 23 11.31 32.30 30.18
CA PHE A 23 10.44 33.41 29.82
C PHE A 23 9.75 33.19 28.48
N LEU A 24 8.54 33.72 28.33
CA LEU A 24 7.76 33.65 27.09
C LEU A 24 8.43 34.30 25.87
N SER A 25 9.47 35.11 26.04
CA SER A 25 10.31 35.66 24.98
C SER A 25 11.23 34.62 24.35
N ASP A 26 11.71 33.67 25.14
CA ASP A 26 12.77 32.73 24.77
C ASP A 26 12.19 31.40 24.27
N LEU A 27 10.87 31.26 24.36
CA LEU A 27 10.08 30.14 23.89
C LEU A 27 9.81 30.22 22.38
N GLU A 28 9.75 29.04 21.74
CA GLU A 28 9.36 28.94 20.33
C GLU A 28 8.00 29.63 20.09
N PRO A 29 7.84 30.44 19.02
CA PRO A 29 6.65 31.29 18.82
C PRO A 29 5.32 30.52 18.86
N LYS A 30 5.30 29.30 18.31
CA LYS A 30 4.12 28.42 18.35
C LYS A 30 3.71 28.05 19.77
N LEU A 31 4.67 27.67 20.62
CA LEU A 31 4.40 27.25 21.99
C LEU A 31 3.99 28.44 22.86
N ALA A 32 4.66 29.59 22.68
CA ALA A 32 4.30 30.84 23.35
C ALA A 32 2.88 31.30 23.01
N ASN A 33 2.43 31.12 21.76
CA ASN A 33 1.06 31.45 21.37
C ASN A 33 0.02 30.52 22.00
N ILE A 34 0.30 29.22 22.13
CA ILE A 34 -0.60 28.28 22.84
C ILE A 34 -0.76 28.72 24.29
N ILE A 35 0.34 29.03 24.98
CA ILE A 35 0.33 29.47 26.37
C ILE A 35 -0.40 30.80 26.54
N ARG A 36 -0.20 31.78 25.63
CA ARG A 36 -0.95 33.06 25.65
C ARG A 36 -2.45 32.88 25.40
N ASN A 37 -2.85 31.88 24.62
CA ASN A 37 -4.25 31.63 24.36
C ASN A 37 -4.97 31.13 25.61
N ASP A 38 -4.31 30.30 26.40
CA ASP A 38 -4.83 29.82 27.69
C ASP A 38 -4.70 30.89 28.79
N TYR A 39 -3.68 31.74 28.73
CA TYR A 39 -3.42 32.83 29.68
C TYR A 39 -3.32 34.20 28.96
N PRO A 40 -4.45 34.83 28.62
CA PRO A 40 -4.47 36.07 27.82
C PRO A 40 -3.85 37.29 28.50
N LYS A 41 -3.61 37.22 29.82
CA LYS A 41 -2.91 38.27 30.60
C LYS A 41 -1.39 38.11 30.58
N ALA A 42 -0.86 37.05 29.95
CA ALA A 42 0.57 36.79 29.89
C ALA A 42 1.28 37.76 28.95
N THR A 43 2.31 38.43 29.47
CA THR A 43 3.19 39.34 28.73
C THR A 43 4.45 38.61 28.26
N LYS A 44 5.26 39.24 27.39
CA LYS A 44 6.52 38.65 26.89
C LYS A 44 7.52 38.29 28.00
N ASN A 45 7.49 39.00 29.13
CA ASN A 45 8.31 38.75 30.31
C ASN A 45 7.65 37.81 31.35
N SER A 46 6.55 37.15 31.00
CA SER A 46 5.94 36.15 31.90
C SER A 46 6.82 34.89 31.94
N PHE A 47 6.98 34.32 33.13
CA PHE A 47 7.80 33.14 33.38
C PHE A 47 6.93 31.88 33.50
N ILE A 48 7.40 30.75 32.95
CA ILE A 48 6.78 29.44 33.10
C ILE A 48 7.82 28.43 33.61
N CYS A 49 7.46 27.65 34.64
CA CYS A 49 8.35 26.64 35.19
C CYS A 49 8.39 25.38 34.31
N ASN A 50 9.50 24.63 34.37
CA ASN A 50 9.76 23.42 33.59
C ASN A 50 8.63 22.36 33.70
N PRO A 51 8.06 22.04 34.88
CA PRO A 51 6.98 21.06 34.98
C PRO A 51 5.72 21.43 34.16
N HIS A 52 5.33 22.70 34.18
CA HIS A 52 4.17 23.18 33.40
C HIS A 52 4.52 23.32 31.92
N LEU A 53 5.75 23.76 31.60
CA LEU A 53 6.22 23.83 30.22
C LEU A 53 6.24 22.46 29.53
N LEU A 54 6.70 21.42 30.25
CA LEU A 54 6.70 20.03 29.77
C LEU A 54 5.29 19.55 29.41
N THR A 55 4.29 19.91 30.21
CA THR A 55 2.89 19.57 29.93
C THR A 55 2.41 20.14 28.60
N TYR A 56 2.76 21.41 28.31
CA TYR A 56 2.44 22.06 27.04
C TYR A 56 3.21 21.45 25.85
N ARG A 57 4.48 21.07 26.04
CA ARG A 57 5.29 20.38 25.02
C ARG A 57 4.68 19.01 24.66
N LEU A 58 4.30 18.23 25.66
CA LEU A 58 3.66 16.92 25.49
C LEU A 58 2.29 17.02 24.81
N GLU A 59 1.47 18.01 25.18
CA GLU A 59 0.16 18.20 24.56
C GLU A 59 0.28 18.63 23.09
N ARG A 60 1.26 19.48 22.74
CA ARG A 60 1.57 19.81 21.34
C ARG A 60 1.94 18.55 20.55
N MET A 61 2.83 17.71 21.09
CA MET A 61 3.25 16.46 20.46
C MET A 61 2.06 15.54 20.19
N ARG A 62 1.20 15.33 21.20
CA ARG A 62 -0.01 14.50 21.07
C ARG A 62 -0.97 15.04 20.03
N ARG A 63 -1.13 16.37 19.93
CA ARG A 63 -2.00 17.00 18.92
C ARG A 63 -1.46 16.79 17.51
N GLN A 64 -0.15 16.92 17.31
CA GLN A 64 0.48 16.68 16.02
C GLN A 64 0.33 15.21 15.59
N GLN A 65 0.68 14.26 16.46
CA GLN A 65 0.49 12.83 16.18
C GLN A 65 -0.97 12.46 15.86
N ARG A 66 -1.95 13.07 16.54
CA ARG A 66 -3.38 12.85 16.25
C ARG A 66 -3.80 13.43 14.89
N GLN A 67 -3.21 14.54 14.46
CA GLN A 67 -3.49 15.12 13.15
C GLN A 67 -2.90 14.24 12.04
N ASP A 68 -1.65 13.80 12.20
CA ASP A 68 -0.97 12.93 11.24
C ASP A 68 -1.70 11.58 11.09
N ALA A 69 -2.07 10.95 12.21
CA ALA A 69 -2.84 9.70 12.18
C ALA A 69 -4.18 9.83 11.44
N ARG A 70 -4.87 10.98 11.57
CA ARG A 70 -6.13 11.25 10.85
C ARG A 70 -5.91 11.50 9.36
N ALA A 71 -4.83 12.20 9.00
CA ALA A 71 -4.47 12.41 7.60
C ALA A 71 -4.17 11.07 6.92
N HIS A 72 -3.40 10.21 7.59
CA HIS A 72 -3.09 8.84 7.18
C HIS A 72 -4.32 7.97 6.98
N ASP A 73 -5.22 7.95 7.96
CA ASP A 73 -6.43 7.14 7.89
C ASP A 73 -7.32 7.56 6.69
N LYS A 74 -7.38 8.87 6.40
CA LYS A 74 -8.11 9.39 5.24
C LYS A 74 -7.50 8.94 3.90
N ILE A 75 -6.17 8.93 3.80
CA ILE A 75 -5.46 8.48 2.59
C ILE A 75 -5.65 6.96 2.41
N ASN A 76 -5.44 6.18 3.47
CA ASN A 76 -5.65 4.74 3.44
C ASN A 76 -7.10 4.35 3.12
N ARG A 77 -8.09 5.09 3.62
CA ARG A 77 -9.51 4.82 3.30
C ARG A 77 -9.85 5.12 1.85
N LYS A 78 -9.35 6.22 1.28
CA LYS A 78 -9.54 6.54 -0.16
C LYS A 78 -8.91 5.47 -1.05
N MET A 79 -7.70 5.04 -0.69
CA MET A 79 -6.95 4.01 -1.40
C MET A 79 -7.67 2.66 -1.34
N SER A 80 -8.06 2.20 -0.14
CA SER A 80 -8.77 0.93 0.03
C SER A 80 -10.13 0.94 -0.68
N GLN A 81 -10.83 2.07 -0.73
CA GLN A 81 -12.04 2.20 -1.54
C GLN A 81 -11.77 2.13 -3.05
N ALA A 82 -10.66 2.67 -3.54
CA ALA A 82 -10.26 2.53 -4.94
C ALA A 82 -9.88 1.07 -5.28
N LEU A 83 -9.15 0.39 -4.39
CA LEU A 83 -8.72 -0.99 -4.57
C LEU A 83 -9.87 -2.01 -4.45
N VAL A 84 -10.84 -1.80 -3.54
CA VAL A 84 -11.97 -2.72 -3.34
C VAL A 84 -13.04 -2.59 -4.44
N LYS A 85 -13.12 -1.42 -5.10
CA LYS A 85 -14.08 -1.22 -6.19
C LYS A 85 -13.62 -1.90 -7.48
N ASP A 86 -12.32 -2.05 -7.67
CA ASP A 86 -11.71 -2.75 -8.80
C ASP A 86 -11.55 -4.25 -8.49
N ASN A 87 -12.69 -4.94 -8.29
CA ASN A 87 -12.69 -6.39 -8.38
C ASN A 87 -12.34 -6.76 -9.82
N PHE A 88 -11.11 -7.20 -10.02
CA PHE A 88 -10.58 -7.75 -11.26
C PHE A 88 -11.50 -8.89 -11.72
N GLN A 89 -12.47 -8.57 -12.58
CA GLN A 89 -13.14 -9.59 -13.35
C GLN A 89 -12.12 -10.03 -14.39
N LEU A 90 -11.42 -11.13 -14.09
CA LEU A 90 -10.81 -11.99 -15.10
C LEU A 90 -11.89 -12.31 -16.11
N THR A 91 -12.00 -11.46 -17.12
CA THR A 91 -12.93 -11.69 -18.22
C THR A 91 -12.27 -12.79 -19.01
N ASN A 92 -12.71 -14.02 -18.77
CA ASN A 92 -12.26 -15.15 -19.52
C ASN A 92 -12.78 -14.95 -20.95
N VAL A 93 -11.89 -14.52 -21.86
CA VAL A 93 -12.23 -14.21 -23.25
C VAL A 93 -12.89 -15.42 -23.93
N TYR A 94 -12.47 -16.62 -23.54
CA TYR A 94 -13.03 -17.90 -24.00
C TYR A 94 -14.52 -18.04 -23.69
N ASP A 95 -14.96 -17.77 -22.45
CA ASP A 95 -16.35 -17.99 -22.02
C ASP A 95 -17.35 -17.07 -22.76
N ASN A 96 -16.92 -15.85 -23.07
CA ASN A 96 -17.75 -14.85 -23.74
C ASN A 96 -17.94 -15.15 -25.23
N MET A 97 -16.93 -15.77 -25.87
CA MET A 97 -16.98 -16.12 -27.29
C MET A 97 -17.62 -17.49 -27.53
N GLU A 98 -17.45 -18.47 -26.63
CA GLU A 98 -18.13 -19.76 -26.73
C GLU A 98 -19.66 -19.62 -26.73
N ALA A 99 -20.17 -18.61 -26.03
CA ALA A 99 -21.59 -18.29 -25.98
C ALA A 99 -22.15 -17.78 -27.33
N THR A 100 -21.31 -17.31 -28.24
CA THR A 100 -21.73 -16.68 -29.51
C THR A 100 -21.43 -17.52 -30.77
N ILE A 101 -20.88 -18.73 -30.63
CA ILE A 101 -20.48 -19.54 -31.79
C ILE A 101 -21.71 -20.03 -32.57
N THR A 102 -21.75 -19.73 -33.88
CA THR A 102 -22.80 -20.19 -34.77
C THR A 102 -22.60 -21.65 -35.21
N PHE A 103 -23.67 -22.28 -35.72
CA PHE A 103 -23.61 -23.66 -36.20
C PHE A 103 -22.63 -23.86 -37.37
N GLY A 104 -22.61 -22.93 -38.32
CA GLY A 104 -21.70 -23.00 -39.48
C GLY A 104 -20.23 -22.89 -39.07
N GLU A 105 -19.94 -22.03 -38.11
CA GLU A 105 -18.63 -21.88 -37.48
C GLU A 105 -18.18 -23.15 -36.75
N ARG A 106 -19.08 -23.83 -36.01
CA ARG A 106 -18.76 -25.13 -35.38
C ARG A 106 -18.38 -26.19 -36.42
N ILE A 107 -19.10 -26.24 -37.54
CA ILE A 107 -18.79 -27.16 -38.64
C ILE A 107 -17.46 -26.80 -39.28
N ALA A 108 -17.20 -25.53 -39.55
CA ALA A 108 -15.95 -25.07 -40.15
C ALA A 108 -14.72 -25.46 -39.31
N ASP A 109 -14.78 -25.31 -37.98
CA ASP A 109 -13.69 -25.73 -37.09
C ASP A 109 -13.52 -27.24 -37.04
N ALA A 110 -14.62 -27.99 -36.95
CA ALA A 110 -14.54 -29.44 -36.97
C ALA A 110 -13.87 -29.91 -38.28
N VAL A 111 -14.35 -29.42 -39.42
CA VAL A 111 -13.82 -29.79 -40.74
C VAL A 111 -12.35 -29.37 -40.88
N ALA A 112 -11.98 -28.15 -40.47
CA ALA A 112 -10.60 -27.67 -40.53
C ALA A 112 -9.65 -28.54 -39.66
N LYS A 113 -10.08 -28.90 -38.44
CA LYS A 113 -9.31 -29.75 -37.52
C LYS A 113 -9.12 -31.17 -38.07
N TYR A 114 -10.15 -31.76 -38.68
CA TYR A 114 -10.06 -33.09 -39.28
C TYR A 114 -9.23 -33.07 -40.57
N ALA A 115 -9.45 -32.10 -41.46
CA ALA A 115 -8.75 -31.98 -42.73
C ALA A 115 -7.26 -31.61 -42.57
N GLY A 116 -6.89 -30.90 -41.50
CA GLY A 116 -5.50 -30.57 -41.16
C GLY A 116 -4.71 -31.69 -40.45
N SER A 117 -5.31 -32.86 -40.24
CA SER A 117 -4.67 -33.96 -39.50
C SER A 117 -3.81 -34.87 -40.39
N TRP A 118 -2.66 -35.29 -39.89
CA TRP A 118 -1.76 -36.23 -40.59
C TRP A 118 -2.43 -37.57 -41.00
N PRO A 119 -3.26 -38.21 -40.15
CA PRO A 119 -3.96 -39.44 -40.53
C PRO A 119 -4.94 -39.25 -41.70
N PHE A 120 -5.63 -38.10 -41.77
CA PHE A 120 -6.54 -37.79 -42.87
C PHE A 120 -5.79 -37.74 -44.20
N ILE A 121 -4.64 -37.06 -44.24
CA ILE A 121 -3.81 -36.94 -45.45
C ILE A 121 -3.37 -38.33 -45.95
N ILE A 122 -2.95 -39.22 -45.05
CA ILE A 122 -2.49 -40.57 -45.40
C ILE A 122 -3.64 -41.42 -45.95
N ILE A 123 -4.80 -41.43 -45.27
CA ILE A 123 -5.97 -42.21 -45.71
C ILE A 123 -6.49 -41.70 -47.05
N PHE A 124 -6.59 -40.38 -47.20
CA PHE A 124 -7.04 -39.73 -48.43
C PHE A 124 -6.11 -40.04 -49.61
N SER A 125 -4.79 -39.98 -49.40
CA SER A 125 -3.80 -40.33 -50.42
C SER A 125 -3.89 -41.81 -50.80
N GLY A 126 -4.05 -42.70 -49.81
CA GLY A 126 -4.26 -44.13 -50.06
C GLY A 126 -5.54 -44.41 -50.85
N PHE A 127 -6.65 -43.75 -50.50
CA PHE A 127 -7.91 -43.83 -51.23
C PHE A 127 -7.74 -43.44 -52.71
N MET A 128 -7.01 -42.36 -53.00
CA MET A 128 -6.71 -41.93 -54.37
C MET A 128 -5.94 -43.00 -55.15
N ILE A 129 -4.89 -43.57 -54.55
CA ILE A 129 -4.10 -44.64 -55.16
C ILE A 129 -4.97 -45.86 -55.46
N VAL A 130 -5.79 -46.29 -54.48
CA VAL A 130 -6.71 -47.42 -54.64
C VAL A 130 -7.70 -47.14 -55.77
N TRP A 131 -8.32 -45.96 -55.81
CA TRP A 131 -9.26 -45.57 -56.86
C TRP A 131 -8.63 -45.64 -58.26
N MET A 132 -7.41 -45.13 -58.41
CA MET A 132 -6.67 -45.19 -59.67
C MET A 132 -6.38 -46.63 -60.10
N ILE A 133 -5.93 -47.49 -59.17
CA ILE A 133 -5.63 -48.91 -59.46
C ILE A 133 -6.89 -49.64 -59.89
N LEU A 134 -8.00 -49.50 -59.15
CA LEU A 134 -9.27 -50.17 -59.45
C LEU A 134 -9.83 -49.78 -60.83
N ASN A 135 -9.76 -48.49 -61.19
CA ASN A 135 -10.24 -48.02 -62.49
C ASN A 135 -9.28 -48.34 -63.65
N THR A 136 -7.98 -48.48 -63.39
CA THR A 136 -6.99 -48.87 -64.40
C THR A 136 -7.08 -50.35 -64.76
N VAL A 137 -7.19 -51.22 -63.75
CA VAL A 137 -7.28 -52.69 -63.94
C VAL A 137 -8.65 -53.08 -64.50
N GLY A 138 -9.69 -52.27 -64.25
CA GLY A 138 -11.05 -52.51 -64.74
C GLY A 138 -11.77 -53.56 -63.91
N ILE A 139 -12.53 -53.13 -62.92
CA ILE A 139 -13.41 -54.01 -62.16
C ILE A 139 -14.54 -54.53 -63.06
N PHE A 140 -14.75 -55.86 -63.12
CA PHE A 140 -15.82 -56.53 -63.88
C PHE A 140 -15.89 -56.18 -65.39
N GLY A 141 -14.77 -55.77 -66.01
CA GLY A 141 -14.73 -55.42 -67.44
C GLY A 141 -15.32 -54.06 -67.81
N ALA A 142 -15.78 -53.28 -66.83
CA ALA A 142 -16.27 -51.91 -67.03
C ALA A 142 -15.28 -50.89 -66.43
N LYS A 143 -14.80 -49.95 -67.25
CA LYS A 143 -13.97 -48.83 -66.78
C LYS A 143 -14.89 -47.67 -66.42
N PHE A 144 -15.22 -47.54 -65.14
CA PHE A 144 -16.12 -46.50 -64.65
C PHE A 144 -15.51 -45.09 -64.78
N ASP A 145 -14.20 -44.94 -64.53
CA ASP A 145 -13.45 -43.70 -64.71
C ASP A 145 -12.12 -43.97 -65.45
N PRO A 146 -12.13 -44.11 -66.80
CA PRO A 146 -10.91 -44.34 -67.57
C PRO A 146 -9.91 -43.18 -67.43
N PHE A 147 -8.62 -43.46 -67.57
CA PHE A 147 -7.59 -42.43 -67.67
C PHE A 147 -8.00 -41.40 -68.74
N PRO A 148 -8.09 -40.08 -68.41
CA PRO A 148 -7.40 -39.33 -67.35
C PRO A 148 -8.17 -39.08 -66.03
N PHE A 149 -9.13 -39.93 -65.63
CA PHE A 149 -9.89 -39.86 -64.36
C PHE A 149 -10.72 -38.57 -64.18
N ILE A 150 -11.73 -38.36 -65.03
CA ILE A 150 -12.53 -37.13 -65.02
C ILE A 150 -13.41 -37.00 -63.76
N LEU A 151 -13.97 -38.11 -63.27
CA LEU A 151 -14.84 -38.09 -62.10
C LEU A 151 -14.05 -37.78 -60.83
N LEU A 152 -12.87 -38.39 -60.69
CA LEU A 152 -11.96 -38.12 -59.58
C LEU A 152 -11.55 -36.64 -59.55
N ASN A 153 -11.19 -36.09 -60.71
CA ASN A 153 -10.80 -34.68 -60.83
C ASN A 153 -11.94 -33.72 -60.49
N LEU A 154 -13.18 -34.04 -60.91
CA LEU A 154 -14.34 -33.23 -60.59
C LEU A 154 -14.62 -33.22 -59.08
N PHE A 155 -14.53 -34.39 -58.44
CA PHE A 155 -14.75 -34.53 -57.01
C PHE A 155 -13.68 -33.80 -56.19
N LEU A 156 -12.40 -33.95 -56.56
CA LEU A 156 -11.28 -33.23 -55.95
C LEU A 156 -11.45 -31.71 -56.05
N SER A 157 -11.84 -31.22 -57.23
CA SER A 157 -12.05 -29.78 -57.45
C SER A 157 -13.20 -29.23 -56.60
N MET A 158 -14.30 -29.98 -56.48
CA MET A 158 -15.43 -29.61 -55.62
C MET A 158 -15.03 -29.56 -54.15
N ILE A 159 -14.29 -30.56 -53.67
CA ILE A 159 -13.79 -30.59 -52.29
C ILE A 159 -12.85 -29.40 -52.04
N ALA A 160 -11.90 -29.16 -52.92
CA ALA A 160 -10.94 -28.06 -52.78
C ALA A 160 -11.65 -26.69 -52.75
N ALA A 161 -12.66 -26.49 -53.61
CA ALA A 161 -13.46 -25.27 -53.66
C ALA A 161 -14.22 -25.01 -52.35
N LEU A 162 -14.73 -26.07 -51.70
CA LEU A 162 -15.41 -25.96 -50.40
C LEU A 162 -14.43 -25.83 -49.23
N GLN A 163 -13.23 -26.41 -49.35
CA GLN A 163 -12.21 -26.35 -48.29
C GLN A 163 -11.70 -24.92 -48.05
N ALA A 164 -11.41 -24.16 -49.11
CA ALA A 164 -10.80 -22.83 -48.95
C ALA A 164 -11.65 -21.86 -48.08
N PRO A 165 -12.97 -21.71 -48.30
CA PRO A 165 -13.82 -20.88 -47.43
C PRO A 165 -13.95 -21.43 -46.00
N LEU A 166 -14.01 -22.75 -45.82
CA LEU A 166 -14.12 -23.36 -44.48
C LEU A 166 -12.83 -23.14 -43.67
N ILE A 167 -11.68 -23.29 -44.30
CA ILE A 167 -10.38 -22.98 -43.70
C ILE A 167 -10.31 -21.48 -43.38
N MET A 168 -10.72 -20.61 -44.30
CA MET A 168 -10.71 -19.16 -44.09
C MET A 168 -11.66 -18.75 -42.95
N MET A 169 -12.82 -19.40 -42.79
CA MET A 169 -13.74 -19.16 -41.67
C MET A 169 -13.11 -19.56 -40.34
N SER A 170 -12.47 -20.74 -40.26
CA SER A 170 -11.76 -21.19 -39.05
C SER A 170 -10.59 -20.25 -38.71
N GLN A 171 -9.82 -19.82 -39.72
CA GLN A 171 -8.71 -18.86 -39.56
C GLN A 171 -9.19 -17.47 -39.11
N ASN A 172 -10.23 -16.92 -39.73
CA ASN A 172 -10.78 -15.62 -39.34
C ASN A 172 -11.23 -15.64 -37.88
N ARG A 173 -11.85 -16.74 -37.44
CA ARG A 173 -12.26 -16.89 -36.06
C ARG A 173 -11.07 -17.02 -35.11
N ALA A 174 -10.05 -17.81 -35.44
CA ALA A 174 -8.81 -17.88 -34.66
C ALA A 174 -8.15 -16.50 -34.51
N ALA A 175 -8.09 -15.72 -35.59
CA ALA A 175 -7.56 -14.35 -35.56
C ALA A 175 -8.42 -13.39 -34.71
N GLU A 176 -9.74 -13.60 -34.66
CA GLU A 176 -10.64 -12.84 -33.78
C GLU A 176 -10.39 -13.16 -32.30
N TYR A 177 -10.21 -14.44 -31.95
CA TYR A 177 -9.78 -14.86 -30.62
C TYR A 177 -8.46 -14.21 -30.22
N ASP A 178 -7.43 -14.35 -31.05
CA ASP A 178 -6.10 -13.77 -30.81
C ASP A 178 -6.19 -12.25 -30.60
N ARG A 179 -7.05 -11.57 -31.37
CA ARG A 179 -7.26 -10.12 -31.24
C ARG A 179 -7.94 -9.74 -29.92
N LEU A 180 -8.94 -10.49 -29.47
CA LEU A 180 -9.60 -10.21 -28.19
C LEU A 180 -8.68 -10.53 -27.01
N GLU A 181 -7.92 -11.60 -27.08
CA GLU A 181 -6.91 -11.96 -26.07
C GLU A 181 -5.85 -10.86 -25.97
N ALA A 182 -5.27 -10.42 -27.10
CA ALA A 182 -4.31 -9.32 -27.12
C ALA A 182 -4.89 -8.01 -26.56
N LYS A 183 -6.17 -7.72 -26.82
CA LYS A 183 -6.85 -6.54 -26.26
C LYS A 183 -7.03 -6.67 -24.74
N ASN A 184 -7.41 -7.84 -24.26
CA ASN A 184 -7.53 -8.12 -22.83
C ASN A 184 -6.18 -7.97 -22.12
N ASP A 185 -5.12 -8.57 -22.68
CA ASP A 185 -3.75 -8.46 -22.17
C ASP A 185 -3.27 -7.01 -22.12
N TYR A 186 -3.57 -6.22 -23.15
CA TYR A 186 -3.28 -4.79 -23.17
C TYR A 186 -3.97 -4.05 -22.02
N HIS A 187 -5.25 -4.32 -21.76
CA HIS A 187 -5.98 -3.72 -20.65
C HIS A 187 -5.42 -4.13 -19.28
N VAL A 188 -5.07 -5.41 -19.10
CA VAL A 188 -4.42 -5.91 -17.87
C VAL A 188 -3.07 -5.23 -17.66
N ASN A 189 -2.28 -5.05 -18.72
CA ASN A 189 -0.97 -4.41 -18.63
C ASN A 189 -1.08 -2.92 -18.29
N LEU A 190 -1.99 -2.18 -18.93
CA LEU A 190 -2.28 -0.78 -18.57
C LEU A 190 -2.71 -0.64 -17.10
N LYS A 191 -3.54 -1.57 -16.63
CA LYS A 191 -3.99 -1.56 -15.24
C LYS A 191 -2.84 -1.83 -14.28
N SER A 192 -1.99 -2.79 -14.60
CA SER A 192 -0.79 -3.10 -13.82
C SER A 192 0.15 -1.89 -13.75
N GLU A 193 0.32 -1.15 -14.86
CA GLU A 193 1.09 0.10 -14.88
C GLU A 193 0.50 1.17 -13.94
N GLU A 194 -0.83 1.33 -13.96
CA GLU A 194 -1.55 2.25 -13.06
C GLU A 194 -1.32 1.90 -11.58
N GLU A 195 -1.48 0.62 -11.23
CA GLU A 195 -1.25 0.13 -9.87
C GLU A 195 0.20 0.32 -9.41
N ILE A 196 1.18 0.06 -10.28
CA ILE A 196 2.61 0.30 -9.99
C ILE A 196 2.87 1.80 -9.75
N ARG A 197 2.28 2.69 -10.55
CA ARG A 197 2.40 4.15 -10.40
C ARG A 197 1.80 4.62 -9.07
N LEU A 198 0.65 4.06 -8.69
CA LEU A 198 -0.03 4.34 -7.43
C LEU A 198 0.80 3.84 -6.23
N LEU A 199 1.40 2.65 -6.32
CA LEU A 199 2.33 2.13 -5.31
C LEU A 199 3.58 3.00 -5.17
N HIS A 200 4.16 3.47 -6.27
CA HIS A 200 5.28 4.42 -6.25
C HIS A 200 4.90 5.73 -5.56
N SER A 201 3.76 6.31 -5.90
CA SER A 201 3.30 7.54 -5.24
C SER A 201 3.12 7.35 -3.72
N LYS A 202 2.67 6.17 -3.28
CA LYS A 202 2.57 5.83 -1.85
C LYS A 202 3.95 5.70 -1.21
N LEU A 203 4.90 5.06 -1.89
CA LEU A 203 6.27 4.92 -1.41
C LEU A 203 6.93 6.29 -1.25
N ASP A 204 6.78 7.17 -2.24
CA ASP A 204 7.29 8.54 -2.18
C ASP A 204 6.68 9.32 -1.01
N HIS A 205 5.36 9.21 -0.81
CA HIS A 205 4.69 9.86 0.32
C HIS A 205 5.23 9.37 1.68
N ILE A 206 5.43 8.07 1.87
CA ILE A 206 6.01 7.51 3.11
C ILE A 206 7.45 8.00 3.30
N ILE A 207 8.25 8.01 2.25
CA ILE A 207 9.66 8.40 2.33
C ILE A 207 9.80 9.90 2.62
N SER A 208 9.00 10.76 1.96
CA SER A 208 9.10 12.21 2.08
C SER A 208 8.35 12.77 3.29
N ASP A 209 7.16 12.28 3.62
CA ASP A 209 6.33 12.85 4.68
C ASP A 209 6.47 12.10 6.01
N ASP A 210 6.56 10.77 6.03
CA ASP A 210 6.52 10.02 7.30
C ASP A 210 7.86 9.86 7.98
N ASN A 211 8.92 9.55 7.22
CA ASN A 211 10.26 9.35 7.79
C ASN A 211 10.76 10.56 8.59
N PRO A 212 10.67 11.81 8.10
CA PRO A 212 11.13 12.98 8.88
C PRO A 212 10.36 13.16 10.18
N ASN A 213 9.03 12.95 10.15
CA ASN A 213 8.17 13.03 11.33
C ASN A 213 8.50 11.96 12.39
N LEU A 214 8.96 10.78 11.95
CA LEU A 214 9.41 9.71 12.84
C LEU A 214 10.65 10.14 13.61
N PHE A 215 11.64 10.72 12.93
CA PHE A 215 12.87 11.21 13.57
C PHE A 215 12.61 12.41 14.49
N GLU A 216 11.70 13.31 14.13
CA GLU A 216 11.28 14.43 15.00
C GLU A 216 10.61 13.90 16.28
N SER A 217 9.70 12.93 16.14
CA SER A 217 9.04 12.28 17.28
C SER A 217 10.03 11.56 18.20
N GLN A 218 11.04 10.87 17.62
CA GLN A 218 12.10 10.23 18.39
C GLN A 218 12.96 11.24 19.14
N ARG A 219 13.38 12.33 18.48
CA ARG A 219 14.17 13.40 19.12
C ARG A 219 13.43 14.02 20.30
N LEU A 220 12.14 14.27 20.14
CA LEU A 220 11.30 14.83 21.19
C LEU A 220 11.11 13.85 22.36
N THR A 221 11.01 12.54 22.07
CA THR A 221 10.97 11.50 23.11
C THR A 221 12.25 11.49 23.94
N VAL A 222 13.41 11.66 23.30
CA VAL A 222 14.71 11.77 23.99
C VAL A 222 14.80 13.05 24.83
N GLU A 223 14.31 14.19 24.32
CA GLU A 223 14.27 15.46 25.06
C GLU A 223 13.43 15.33 26.34
N VAL A 224 12.21 14.77 26.21
CA VAL A 224 11.31 14.52 27.35
C VAL A 224 11.91 13.52 28.35
N LEU A 225 12.56 12.45 27.88
CA LEU A 225 13.27 11.52 28.76
C LEU A 225 14.38 12.23 29.54
N GLY A 226 15.12 13.11 28.87
CA GLY A 226 16.15 13.94 29.51
C GLY A 226 15.60 14.82 30.61
N GLU A 227 14.48 15.51 30.37
CA GLU A 227 13.81 16.34 31.39
C GLU A 227 13.31 15.50 32.58
N MET A 228 12.71 14.32 32.33
CA MET A 228 12.27 13.43 33.41
C MET A 228 13.44 12.92 34.25
N VAL A 229 14.57 12.56 33.62
CA VAL A 229 15.78 12.13 34.33
C VAL A 229 16.32 13.26 35.21
N ASN A 230 16.32 14.51 34.70
CA ASN A 230 16.73 15.67 35.48
C ASN A 230 15.81 15.90 36.69
N GLN A 231 14.49 15.89 36.50
CA GLN A 231 13.52 16.02 37.59
C GLN A 231 13.64 14.91 38.63
N LEU A 232 13.86 13.66 38.21
CA LEU A 232 14.12 12.54 39.12
C LEU A 232 15.38 12.78 39.96
N THR A 233 16.43 13.31 39.34
CA THR A 233 17.70 13.60 40.01
C THR A 233 17.54 14.73 41.04
N GLU A 234 16.83 15.81 40.67
CA GLU A 234 16.50 16.93 41.58
C GLU A 234 15.64 16.46 42.76
N THR A 235 14.58 15.70 42.48
CA THR A 235 13.68 15.17 43.52
C THR A 235 14.45 14.26 44.48
N ARG A 236 15.38 13.45 43.97
CA ARG A 236 16.24 12.59 44.77
C ARG A 236 17.17 13.42 45.66
N GLN A 237 17.79 14.48 45.14
CA GLN A 237 18.60 15.40 45.95
C GLN A 237 17.78 16.10 47.04
N GLN A 238 16.56 16.54 46.71
CA GLN A 238 15.65 17.14 47.70
C GLN A 238 15.30 16.15 48.82
N LEU A 239 15.06 14.88 48.50
CA LEU A 239 14.82 13.83 49.50
C LEU A 239 16.04 13.59 50.40
N GLU A 240 17.25 13.62 49.85
CA GLU A 240 18.49 13.49 50.63
C GLU A 240 18.71 14.69 51.56
N LEU A 241 18.47 15.91 51.08
CA LEU A 241 18.51 17.13 51.89
C LEU A 241 17.47 17.12 53.02
N LEU A 242 16.25 16.65 52.73
CA LEU A 242 15.19 16.55 53.73
C LEU A 242 15.58 15.58 54.85
N LYS A 243 16.13 14.41 54.48
CA LYS A 243 16.65 13.42 55.44
C LYS A 243 17.78 13.99 56.30
N ALA A 244 18.75 14.66 55.69
CA ALA A 244 19.86 15.26 56.42
C ALA A 244 19.39 16.33 57.42
N THR A 245 18.41 17.15 57.03
CA THR A 245 17.83 18.18 57.90
C THR A 245 17.03 17.56 59.05
N GLN A 246 16.30 16.46 58.78
CA GLN A 246 15.55 15.73 59.79
C GLN A 246 16.46 15.02 60.80
N ASP A 247 17.58 14.45 60.34
CA ASP A 247 18.58 13.83 61.22
C ASP A 247 19.30 14.87 62.10
N GLN A 248 19.57 16.06 61.55
CA GLN A 248 20.13 17.19 62.30
C GLN A 248 19.15 17.64 63.39
N ALA A 249 17.87 17.87 63.03
CA ALA A 249 16.83 18.26 63.98
C ALA A 249 16.63 17.23 65.10
N ASN A 250 16.67 15.93 64.78
CA ASN A 250 16.59 14.87 65.79
C ASN A 250 17.78 14.85 66.74
N LYS A 251 19.00 15.13 66.25
CA LYS A 251 20.20 15.27 67.10
C LYS A 251 20.09 16.49 68.02
N ASP A 252 19.63 17.63 67.50
CA ASP A 252 19.48 18.86 68.29
C ASP A 252 18.43 18.68 69.41
N ILE A 253 17.31 18.01 69.12
CA ILE A 253 16.29 17.65 70.13
C ILE A 253 16.86 16.70 71.18
N ALA A 254 17.66 15.70 70.78
CA ALA A 254 18.29 14.77 71.72
C ALA A 254 19.32 15.46 72.64
N ILE A 255 20.03 16.48 72.14
CA ILE A 255 20.97 17.29 72.93
C ILE A 255 20.22 18.19 73.92
N ASP A 256 19.13 18.83 73.50
CA ASP A 256 18.30 19.67 74.39
C ASP A 256 17.63 18.86 75.51
N GLN A 257 17.16 17.64 75.20
CA GLN A 257 16.64 16.73 76.21
C GLN A 257 17.70 16.30 77.23
N LYS A 258 18.95 16.08 76.78
CA LYS A 258 20.06 15.66 77.65
C LYS A 258 20.54 16.77 78.58
N ASN A 259 20.46 18.03 78.15
CA ASN A 259 20.78 19.19 78.98
C ASN A 259 19.71 19.47 80.04
N LYS A 260 18.42 19.26 79.74
CA LYS A 260 17.32 19.42 80.72
C LYS A 260 17.26 18.35 81.83
N THR A 261 17.93 17.22 81.66
CA THR A 261 18.03 16.16 82.69
C THR A 261 19.24 16.32 83.63
N ASN A 262 20.14 17.29 83.37
CA ASN A 262 21.38 17.49 84.13
C ASN A 262 21.38 18.80 84.96
N GLU A 263 20.25 19.51 85.03
CA GLU A 263 19.97 20.58 86.01
C GLU A 263 19.05 20.05 87.12
#